data_AF-A0A972HH83-F1
#
_entry.id   AF-A0A972HH83-F1
#
_cell.length_a   1.000
_cell.length_b   1.000
_cell.length_c   1.000
_cell.angle_alpha   90.00
_cell.angle_beta   90.00
_cell.angle_gamma   90.00
#
_symmetry.space_group_name_H-M   'P 1'
#
loop_
_entity.id
_entity.type
_entity.pdbx_description
1 polymer ?
#
loop_
_entity_poly.entity_id
_entity_poly.type
_entity_poly.pdbx_seq_one_letter_code
_entity_poly.pdbx_strand_id
1 'polypeptide(L)'
;LMPPWETRIGPVVINNIFYSGVVVAGIIFGGLYAIPWLDRKFTGDYDDHNLLDRPRDVPIRTALGAASIMAVSILFVGGGQDIVARTFDISVGRVTTVLQIAFLVLPPITFLVTRHICISLRDRPGPDRTERRGPVVRTAGGGYHAASDDELAAAAEPSEGTAEAETSNEATSETADQATDESTVTP
;
A
#
# COMPACT_ATOMS: atom_id res chain seq x y z
N LEU A 1 20.96 -6.19 24.23
CA LEU A 1 19.83 -7.12 23.95
C LEU A 1 20.11 -8.55 24.38
N MET A 2 21.23 -9.15 24.00
CA MET A 2 21.54 -10.51 24.43
C MET A 2 21.79 -10.60 25.95
N PRO A 3 21.31 -11.64 26.64
CA PRO A 3 21.66 -11.91 28.03
C PRO A 3 23.18 -12.12 28.19
N PRO A 4 23.73 -12.05 29.41
CA PRO A 4 25.14 -12.29 29.67
C PRO A 4 25.48 -13.80 29.58
N TRP A 5 25.35 -14.37 28.38
CA TRP A 5 25.75 -15.74 28.10
C TRP A 5 27.25 -15.83 27.94
N GLU A 6 27.84 -16.76 28.67
CA GLU A 6 29.24 -17.11 28.59
C GLU A 6 29.32 -18.63 28.49
N THR A 7 30.02 -19.12 27.46
CA THR A 7 30.23 -20.56 27.29
C THR A 7 31.71 -20.85 27.43
N ARG A 8 32.05 -21.72 28.37
CA ARG A 8 33.42 -22.18 28.61
C ARG A 8 33.57 -23.59 28.06
N ILE A 9 34.49 -23.78 27.12
CA ILE A 9 34.82 -25.09 26.54
C ILE A 9 36.31 -25.33 26.75
N GLY A 10 36.64 -26.12 27.78
CA GLY A 10 38.03 -26.36 28.17
C GLY A 10 38.74 -25.03 28.53
N PRO A 11 39.89 -24.70 27.92
CA PRO A 11 40.59 -23.43 28.17
C PRO A 11 40.02 -22.24 27.40
N VAL A 12 39.06 -22.45 26.48
CA VAL A 12 38.51 -21.38 25.63
C VAL A 12 37.24 -20.80 26.25
N VAL A 13 37.18 -19.48 26.32
CA VAL A 13 36.03 -18.73 26.80
C VAL A 13 35.38 -17.99 25.63
N ILE A 14 34.11 -18.31 25.36
CA ILE A 14 33.28 -17.60 24.39
C ILE A 14 32.46 -16.55 25.13
N ASN A 15 32.86 -15.29 24.96
CA ASN A 15 32.24 -14.13 25.60
C ASN A 15 30.89 -13.76 24.95
N ASN A 16 30.07 -13.00 25.67
CA ASN A 16 28.78 -12.48 25.18
C ASN A 16 28.90 -11.74 23.83
N ILE A 17 30.00 -11.00 23.62
CA ILE A 17 30.27 -10.26 22.37
C ILE A 17 30.21 -11.18 21.14
N PHE A 18 30.64 -12.44 21.26
CA PHE A 18 30.56 -13.41 20.17
C PHE A 18 29.10 -13.73 19.82
N TYR A 19 28.24 -13.97 20.81
CA TYR A 19 26.83 -14.25 20.57
C TYR A 19 26.12 -13.07 19.93
N SER A 20 26.28 -11.87 20.48
CA SER A 20 25.61 -10.69 19.94
C SER A 20 26.18 -10.21 18.62
N GLY A 21 27.50 -10.30 18.44
CA GLY A 21 28.20 -9.75 17.27
C GLY A 21 28.28 -10.73 16.10
N VAL A 22 28.51 -12.01 16.38
CA VAL A 22 28.77 -13.02 15.34
C VAL A 22 27.56 -13.91 15.13
N VAL A 23 26.96 -14.46 16.19
CA VAL A 23 25.84 -15.40 16.04
C VAL A 23 24.59 -14.71 15.51
N VAL A 24 24.19 -13.58 16.11
CA VAL A 24 23.01 -12.82 15.65
C VAL A 24 23.21 -12.30 14.23
N ALA A 25 24.36 -11.69 13.93
CA ALA A 25 24.67 -11.22 12.58
C ALA A 25 24.70 -12.39 11.58
N GLY A 26 25.32 -13.51 11.94
CA GLY A 26 25.38 -14.72 11.14
C GLY A 26 24.00 -15.30 10.85
N ILE A 27 23.07 -15.27 11.81
CA ILE A 27 21.68 -15.70 11.59
C ILE A 27 20.97 -14.76 10.61
N ILE A 28 21.16 -13.45 10.74
CA ILE A 28 20.50 -12.46 9.86
C ILE A 28 21.04 -12.59 8.43
N PHE A 29 22.35 -12.52 8.23
CA PHE A 29 22.96 -12.59 6.90
C PHE A 29 22.87 -13.99 6.30
N GLY A 30 23.07 -15.03 7.11
CA GLY A 30 22.90 -16.41 6.68
C GLY A 30 21.45 -16.73 6.33
N GLY A 31 20.49 -16.20 7.10
CA GLY A 31 19.08 -16.28 6.80
C GLY A 31 18.73 -15.59 5.48
N LEU A 32 19.16 -14.34 5.30
CA LEU A 32 18.97 -13.56 4.07
C LEU A 32 19.56 -14.28 2.85
N TYR A 33 20.76 -14.83 2.99
CA TYR A 33 21.38 -15.65 1.96
C TYR A 33 20.54 -16.89 1.69
N ALA A 34 20.07 -17.60 2.71
CA ALA A 34 19.31 -18.83 2.54
C ALA A 34 17.89 -18.63 1.99
N ILE A 35 17.32 -17.40 1.99
CA ILE A 35 15.94 -17.11 1.59
C ILE A 35 15.51 -17.80 0.28
N PRO A 36 16.21 -17.65 -0.88
CA PRO A 36 15.72 -18.22 -2.13
C PRO A 36 15.63 -19.75 -2.11
N TRP A 37 16.57 -20.43 -1.45
CA TRP A 37 16.52 -21.89 -1.31
C TRP A 37 15.42 -22.33 -0.34
N LEU A 38 15.24 -21.56 0.73
CA LEU A 38 14.23 -21.83 1.73
C LEU A 38 12.82 -21.61 1.16
N ASP A 39 12.62 -20.54 0.39
CA ASP A 39 11.37 -20.20 -0.28
C ASP A 39 10.99 -21.28 -1.31
N ARG A 40 11.94 -21.69 -2.17
CA ARG A 40 11.74 -22.81 -3.11
C ARG A 40 11.35 -24.10 -2.41
N LYS A 41 11.99 -24.41 -1.28
CA LYS A 41 11.69 -25.64 -0.51
C LYS A 41 10.32 -25.62 0.16
N PHE A 42 9.88 -24.47 0.68
CA PHE A 42 8.58 -24.36 1.37
C PHE A 42 7.41 -24.13 0.41
N THR A 43 7.62 -23.36 -0.65
CA THR A 43 6.60 -23.06 -1.66
C THR A 43 6.50 -24.17 -2.70
N GLY A 44 7.58 -24.96 -2.91
CA GLY A 44 7.63 -26.03 -3.89
C GLY A 44 7.65 -25.52 -5.34
N ASP A 45 7.91 -24.23 -5.52
CA ASP A 45 7.89 -23.55 -6.80
C ASP A 45 9.30 -23.50 -7.41
N TYR A 46 9.43 -24.16 -8.56
CA TYR A 46 10.68 -24.33 -9.31
C TYR A 46 10.59 -23.83 -10.75
N ASP A 47 9.48 -23.18 -11.12
CA ASP A 47 9.27 -22.71 -12.48
C ASP A 47 9.99 -21.38 -12.75
N ASP A 48 10.23 -21.08 -14.03
CA ASP A 48 10.90 -19.86 -14.47
C ASP A 48 9.95 -18.64 -14.42
N HIS A 49 10.09 -17.84 -13.36
CA HIS A 49 9.30 -16.62 -13.14
C HIS A 49 9.99 -15.40 -13.75
N ASN A 50 9.47 -14.92 -14.89
CA ASN A 50 9.96 -13.70 -15.56
C ASN A 50 9.16 -12.43 -15.23
N LEU A 51 8.01 -12.59 -14.58
CA LEU A 51 7.18 -11.49 -14.10
C LEU A 51 7.39 -11.32 -12.59
N LEU A 52 7.45 -10.06 -12.15
CA LEU A 52 7.55 -9.77 -10.72
C LEU A 52 6.20 -10.03 -10.05
N ASP A 53 6.24 -10.78 -8.96
CA ASP A 53 5.09 -10.92 -8.09
C ASP A 53 4.78 -9.62 -7.37
N ARG A 54 3.49 -9.28 -7.32
CA ARG A 54 3.04 -8.12 -6.58
C ARG A 54 2.98 -8.45 -5.08
N PRO A 55 3.47 -7.57 -4.18
CA PRO A 55 3.58 -7.87 -2.75
C PRO A 55 2.25 -8.11 -2.02
N ARG A 56 1.10 -7.77 -2.61
CA ARG A 56 -0.21 -8.08 -2.04
C ARG A 56 -0.66 -9.53 -2.33
N ASP A 57 -0.16 -10.10 -3.42
CA ASP A 57 -0.58 -11.41 -3.94
C ASP A 57 0.25 -12.55 -3.33
N VAL A 58 1.41 -12.24 -2.73
CA VAL A 58 2.28 -13.15 -1.98
C VAL A 58 2.36 -12.77 -0.48
N PRO A 59 1.24 -12.80 0.27
CA PRO A 59 1.14 -12.20 1.60
C PRO A 59 2.12 -12.77 2.63
N ILE A 60 2.46 -14.06 2.55
CA ILE A 60 3.41 -14.71 3.48
C ILE A 60 4.84 -14.20 3.26
N ARG A 61 5.30 -14.14 2.01
CA ARG A 61 6.65 -13.67 1.66
C ARG A 61 6.81 -12.19 2.03
N THR A 62 5.80 -11.37 1.76
CA THR A 62 5.80 -9.95 2.13
C THR A 62 5.76 -9.74 3.64
N ALA A 63 4.96 -10.51 4.38
CA ALA A 63 4.91 -10.43 5.83
C ALA A 63 6.24 -10.86 6.48
N LEU A 64 6.91 -11.88 5.95
CA LEU A 64 8.22 -12.34 6.43
C LEU A 64 9.31 -11.29 6.20
N GLY A 65 9.28 -10.62 5.03
CA GLY A 65 10.15 -9.48 4.74
C GLY A 65 9.91 -8.32 5.70
N ALA A 66 8.65 -7.93 5.91
CA ALA A 66 8.30 -6.84 6.84
C ALA A 66 8.68 -7.15 8.29
N ALA A 67 8.46 -8.38 8.75
CA ALA A 67 8.89 -8.83 10.07
C ALA A 67 10.41 -8.81 10.24
N SER A 68 11.16 -9.20 9.20
CA SER A 68 12.62 -9.14 9.17
C SER A 68 13.13 -7.70 9.27
N ILE A 69 12.52 -6.78 8.51
CA ILE A 69 12.85 -5.35 8.58
C ILE A 69 12.58 -4.81 9.99
N MET A 70 11.42 -5.13 10.58
CA MET A 70 11.09 -4.74 11.96
C MET A 70 12.13 -5.25 12.97
N ALA A 71 12.53 -6.51 12.86
CA ALA A 71 13.56 -7.09 13.71
C ALA A 71 14.89 -6.31 13.60
N VAL A 72 15.35 -6.05 12.37
CA VAL A 72 16.57 -5.28 12.11
C VAL A 72 16.46 -3.85 12.63
N SER A 73 15.31 -3.19 12.45
CA SER A 73 15.07 -1.85 13.01
C SER A 73 15.19 -1.83 14.53
N ILE A 74 14.67 -2.83 15.23
CA ILE A 74 14.80 -2.94 16.70
C ILE A 74 16.26 -3.14 17.10
N LEU A 75 17.01 -3.99 16.38
CA LEU A 75 18.45 -4.15 16.62
C LEU A 75 19.22 -2.85 16.40
N PHE A 76 18.87 -2.11 15.34
CA PHE A 76 19.49 -0.83 15.03
C PHE A 76 19.27 0.20 16.13
N VAL A 77 18.03 0.35 16.61
CA VAL A 77 17.71 1.19 17.78
C VAL A 77 18.47 0.69 19.02
N GLY A 78 18.62 -0.63 19.18
CA GLY A 78 19.42 -1.22 20.25
C GLY A 78 20.90 -0.85 20.22
N GLY A 79 21.48 -0.63 19.04
CA GLY A 79 22.83 -0.11 18.90
C GLY A 79 22.98 1.33 19.41
N GLY A 80 21.90 2.12 19.35
CA GLY A 80 21.84 3.50 19.82
C GLY A 80 21.12 3.69 21.16
N GLN A 81 20.93 2.63 21.96
CA GLN A 81 20.10 2.67 23.18
C GLN A 81 20.55 3.72 24.21
N ASP A 82 21.85 4.08 24.22
CA ASP A 82 22.38 5.10 25.15
C ASP A 82 21.92 6.52 24.78
N ILE A 83 21.70 6.78 23.50
CA ILE A 83 21.10 8.03 23.02
C ILE A 83 19.65 8.07 23.46
N VAL A 84 18.90 6.99 23.24
CA VAL A 84 17.50 6.86 23.67
C VAL A 84 17.38 7.06 25.19
N ALA A 85 18.23 6.40 25.97
CA ALA A 85 18.26 6.54 27.43
C ALA A 85 18.47 8.00 27.88
N ARG A 86 19.43 8.70 27.27
CA ARG A 86 19.71 10.11 27.59
C ARG A 86 18.61 11.07 27.12
N THR A 87 18.02 10.84 25.95
CA THR A 87 16.96 11.72 25.42
C THR A 87 15.68 11.64 26.22
N PHE A 88 15.33 10.46 26.72
CA PHE A 88 14.08 10.23 27.47
C PHE A 88 14.28 10.25 29.00
N ASP A 89 15.50 10.46 29.50
CA ASP A 89 15.86 10.39 30.92
C ASP A 89 15.44 9.06 31.59
N ILE A 90 15.58 7.96 30.84
CA ILE A 90 15.24 6.60 31.29
C ILE A 90 16.55 5.81 31.48
N SER A 91 16.61 4.97 32.52
CA SER A 91 17.75 4.08 32.73
C SER A 91 18.00 3.16 31.53
N VAL A 92 19.27 2.96 31.17
CA VAL A 92 19.69 2.05 30.08
C VAL A 92 19.12 0.63 30.28
N GLY A 93 19.09 0.13 31.52
CA GLY A 93 18.52 -1.18 31.83
C GLY A 93 17.05 -1.31 31.42
N ARG A 94 16.22 -0.30 31.70
CA ARG A 94 14.81 -0.27 31.25
C ARG A 94 14.70 -0.26 29.73
N VAL A 95 15.52 0.55 29.05
CA VAL A 95 15.55 0.59 27.58
C VAL A 95 15.89 -0.79 27.03
N THR A 96 16.90 -1.46 27.58
CA THR A 96 17.27 -2.83 27.17
C THR A 96 16.12 -3.82 27.37
N THR A 97 15.44 -3.81 28.52
CA THR A 97 14.31 -4.73 28.76
C THR A 97 13.15 -4.47 27.80
N VAL A 98 12.82 -3.20 27.53
CA VAL A 98 11.79 -2.84 26.54
C VAL A 98 12.17 -3.35 25.16
N LEU A 99 13.42 -3.15 24.73
CA LEU A 99 13.87 -3.62 23.43
C LEU A 99 13.93 -5.16 23.32
N GLN A 100 14.23 -5.87 24.42
CA GLN A 100 14.17 -7.34 24.45
C GLN A 100 12.74 -7.84 24.22
N ILE A 101 11.77 -7.26 24.94
CA ILE A 101 10.36 -7.59 24.77
C ILE A 101 9.93 -7.22 23.34
N ALA A 102 10.32 -6.04 22.86
CA ALA A 102 10.00 -5.59 21.52
C ALA A 102 10.56 -6.53 20.45
N PHE A 103 11.81 -6.96 20.57
CA PHE A 103 12.44 -7.88 19.63
C PHE A 103 11.69 -9.22 19.53
N LEU A 104 11.11 -9.70 20.63
CA LEU A 104 10.33 -10.93 20.64
C LEU A 104 8.90 -10.73 20.12
N VAL A 105 8.27 -9.59 20.39
CA VAL A 105 6.82 -9.36 20.19
C VAL A 105 6.51 -8.61 18.89
N LEU A 106 7.27 -7.57 18.55
CA LEU A 106 6.97 -6.73 17.39
C LEU A 106 7.11 -7.47 16.06
N PRO A 107 8.13 -8.31 15.80
CA PRO A 107 8.22 -9.01 14.51
C PRO A 107 7.05 -9.96 14.24
N PRO A 108 6.58 -10.81 15.19
CA PRO A 108 5.36 -11.60 15.01
C PRO A 108 4.10 -10.75 14.78
N ILE A 109 3.94 -9.63 15.49
CA ILE A 109 2.80 -8.73 15.29
C ILE A 109 2.85 -8.13 13.88
N THR A 110 4.01 -7.61 13.46
CA THR A 110 4.22 -7.06 12.12
C THR A 110 3.92 -8.09 11.04
N PHE A 111 4.32 -9.35 11.24
CA PHE A 111 3.96 -10.44 10.34
C PHE A 111 2.44 -10.60 10.20
N LEU A 112 1.72 -10.70 11.33
CA LEU A 112 0.26 -10.90 11.32
C LEU A 112 -0.48 -9.72 10.69
N VAL A 113 -0.10 -8.49 11.05
CA VAL A 113 -0.69 -7.26 10.52
C VAL A 113 -0.41 -7.15 9.02
N THR A 114 0.83 -7.36 8.59
CA THR A 114 1.20 -7.26 7.16
C THR A 114 0.47 -8.31 6.34
N ARG A 115 0.42 -9.56 6.82
CA ARG A 115 -0.34 -10.64 6.18
C ARG A 115 -1.81 -10.26 6.03
N HIS A 116 -2.42 -9.72 7.10
CA HIS A 116 -3.82 -9.33 7.07
C HIS A 116 -4.10 -8.17 6.11
N ILE A 117 -3.21 -7.17 6.06
CA ILE A 117 -3.29 -6.05 5.13
C ILE A 117 -3.18 -6.56 3.68
N CYS A 118 -2.20 -7.41 3.36
CA CYS A 118 -2.03 -7.94 2.01
C CYS A 118 -3.27 -8.72 1.54
N ILE A 119 -3.83 -9.60 2.38
CA ILE A 119 -5.07 -10.32 2.07
C ILE A 119 -6.22 -9.34 1.87
N SER A 120 -6.38 -8.36 2.76
CA SER A 120 -7.41 -7.33 2.65
C SER A 120 -7.28 -6.47 1.39
N LEU A 121 -6.06 -6.24 0.89
CA LEU A 121 -5.79 -5.49 -0.33
C LEU A 121 -5.96 -6.33 -1.60
N ARG A 122 -5.78 -7.65 -1.51
CA ARG A 122 -6.01 -8.59 -2.60
C ARG A 122 -7.49 -8.84 -2.81
N ASP A 123 -8.23 -9.04 -1.72
CA ASP A 123 -9.65 -9.39 -1.74
C ASP A 123 -10.54 -8.16 -1.99
N ARG A 124 -9.97 -6.95 -1.97
CA ARG A 124 -10.66 -5.74 -2.43
C ARG A 124 -10.81 -5.79 -3.95
N PRO A 125 -12.03 -5.71 -4.50
CA PRO A 125 -12.22 -5.45 -5.91
C PRO A 125 -11.58 -4.09 -6.20
N GLY A 126 -10.38 -4.11 -6.78
CA GLY A 126 -9.80 -2.90 -7.36
C GLY A 126 -10.63 -2.54 -8.58
N PRO A 127 -10.86 -1.25 -8.87
CA PRO A 127 -11.49 -0.87 -10.13
C PRO A 127 -10.68 -1.48 -11.27
N ASP A 128 -11.38 -2.12 -12.21
CA ASP A 128 -10.76 -2.55 -13.47
C ASP A 128 -10.31 -1.28 -14.18
N ARG A 129 -9.01 -0.98 -14.05
CA ARG A 129 -8.30 0.07 -14.76
C ARG A 129 -8.91 1.48 -14.65
N THR A 130 -8.27 2.31 -13.84
CA THR A 130 -8.28 3.79 -13.96
C THR A 130 -9.62 4.53 -13.82
N GLU A 131 -10.69 3.92 -13.32
CA GLU A 131 -11.86 4.69 -12.92
C GLU A 131 -11.56 5.49 -11.65
N ARG A 132 -11.15 6.73 -11.88
CA ARG A 132 -11.25 7.83 -10.93
C ARG A 132 -12.71 7.87 -10.49
N ARG A 133 -12.97 7.56 -9.21
CA ARG A 133 -14.27 7.65 -8.51
C ARG A 133 -15.37 8.21 -9.41
N GLY A 134 -16.18 7.32 -9.98
CA GLY A 134 -17.24 7.68 -10.93
C GLY A 134 -18.16 8.77 -10.37
N PRO A 135 -18.80 9.58 -11.24
CA PRO A 135 -19.80 10.55 -10.83
C PRO A 135 -20.88 9.88 -9.99
N VAL A 136 -21.38 10.62 -9.00
CA VAL A 136 -22.46 10.15 -8.11
C VAL A 136 -23.77 10.67 -8.67
N VAL A 137 -24.69 9.77 -9.00
CA VAL A 137 -26.01 10.12 -9.52
C VAL A 137 -26.98 10.28 -8.35
N ARG A 138 -27.84 11.29 -8.44
CA ARG A 138 -28.92 11.53 -7.49
C ARG A 138 -30.20 10.92 -8.03
N THR A 139 -30.79 9.97 -7.31
CA THR A 139 -32.11 9.42 -7.64
C THR A 139 -33.18 10.50 -7.44
N ALA A 140 -34.27 10.45 -8.21
CA ALA A 140 -35.41 11.36 -8.06
C ALA A 140 -35.98 11.41 -6.61
N GLY A 141 -35.85 10.32 -5.85
CA GLY A 141 -36.19 10.24 -4.42
C GLY A 141 -35.14 10.83 -3.46
N GLY A 142 -34.07 11.45 -3.95
CA GLY A 142 -33.02 12.11 -3.15
C GLY A 142 -31.88 11.20 -2.68
N GLY A 143 -31.89 9.91 -3.02
CA GLY A 143 -30.78 8.99 -2.75
C GLY A 143 -29.56 9.25 -3.63
N TYR A 144 -28.38 8.81 -3.18
CA TYR A 144 -27.13 8.90 -3.93
C TYR A 144 -26.59 7.49 -4.20
N HIS A 145 -26.22 7.20 -5.44
CA HIS A 145 -25.53 5.97 -5.82
C HIS A 145 -24.36 6.30 -6.75
N ALA A 146 -23.37 5.40 -6.81
CA ALA A 146 -22.33 5.50 -7.83
C ALA A 146 -22.99 5.25 -9.19
N ALA A 147 -22.67 6.06 -10.21
CA ALA A 147 -23.14 5.82 -11.57
C ALA A 147 -22.76 4.39 -11.99
N SER A 148 -23.71 3.65 -12.55
CA SER A 148 -23.39 2.37 -13.18
C SER A 148 -22.59 2.57 -14.47
N ASP A 149 -21.86 1.55 -14.91
CA ASP A 149 -21.10 1.59 -16.17
C ASP A 149 -21.99 1.97 -17.36
N ASP A 150 -23.26 1.55 -17.35
CA ASP A 150 -24.27 1.90 -18.36
C ASP A 150 -24.67 3.39 -18.31
N GLU A 151 -24.80 3.98 -17.11
CA GLU A 151 -25.09 5.40 -16.94
C GLU A 151 -23.89 6.28 -17.32
N LEU A 152 -22.67 5.78 -17.07
CA LEU A 152 -21.43 6.41 -17.49
C LEU A 152 -21.29 6.42 -19.01
N ALA A 153 -21.62 5.30 -19.66
CA ALA A 153 -21.64 5.20 -21.11
C ALA A 153 -22.72 6.13 -21.72
N ALA A 154 -23.92 6.17 -21.14
CA ALA A 154 -25.00 7.04 -21.60
C ALA A 154 -24.69 8.54 -21.43
N ALA A 155 -23.89 8.93 -20.45
CA ALA A 155 -23.44 10.32 -20.25
C ALA A 155 -22.23 10.70 -21.14
N ALA A 156 -21.47 9.72 -21.63
CA ALA A 156 -20.33 9.93 -22.51
C ALA A 156 -20.72 10.06 -23.99
N GLU A 157 -21.86 9.48 -24.39
CA GLU A 157 -22.47 9.73 -25.70
C GLU A 157 -23.00 11.17 -25.74
N PRO A 158 -22.44 12.07 -26.58
CA PRO A 158 -22.99 13.40 -26.74
C PRO A 158 -24.38 13.26 -27.37
N SER A 159 -25.42 13.74 -26.69
CA SER A 159 -26.76 13.78 -27.26
C SER A 159 -26.73 14.64 -28.53
N GLU A 160 -26.67 14.02 -29.70
CA GLU A 160 -26.78 14.68 -31.02
C GLU A 160 -28.11 15.43 -31.21
N GLY A 161 -29.04 15.41 -30.24
CA GLY A 161 -30.35 16.03 -30.34
C GLY A 161 -30.48 17.49 -29.86
N THR A 162 -29.47 18.09 -29.20
CA THR A 162 -29.65 19.44 -28.62
C THR A 162 -29.24 20.57 -29.58
N ALA A 163 -28.43 20.30 -30.61
CA ALA A 163 -28.01 21.32 -31.58
C ALA A 163 -29.09 21.70 -32.61
N GLU A 164 -30.09 20.84 -32.84
CA GLU A 164 -31.16 21.09 -33.82
C GLU A 164 -32.31 21.97 -33.26
N ALA A 165 -32.42 22.06 -31.93
CA ALA A 165 -33.43 22.91 -31.29
C ALA A 165 -33.04 24.40 -31.28
N GLU A 166 -31.74 24.71 -31.28
CA GLU A 166 -31.24 26.09 -31.23
C GLU A 166 -31.22 26.74 -32.63
N THR A 167 -30.91 25.98 -33.68
CA THR A 167 -30.93 26.45 -35.08
C THR A 167 -32.34 26.72 -35.61
N SER A 168 -33.36 26.04 -35.08
CA SER A 168 -34.76 26.26 -35.46
C SER A 168 -35.35 27.57 -34.87
N ASN A 169 -34.83 28.02 -33.73
CA ASN A 169 -35.30 29.23 -33.06
C ASN A 169 -34.62 30.51 -33.60
N GLU A 170 -33.40 30.37 -34.13
CA GLU A 170 -32.67 31.47 -34.77
C GLU A 170 -33.24 31.80 -36.17
N ALA A 171 -33.57 30.78 -36.97
CA ALA A 171 -34.19 30.94 -38.30
C ALA A 171 -35.60 31.57 -38.27
N THR A 172 -36.33 31.37 -37.17
CA THR A 172 -37.67 31.98 -37.00
C THR A 172 -37.57 33.45 -36.61
N SER A 173 -36.47 33.89 -35.97
CA SER A 173 -36.28 35.29 -35.58
C SER A 173 -35.83 36.17 -36.76
N GLU A 174 -35.02 35.62 -37.67
CA GLU A 174 -34.50 36.36 -38.84
C GLU A 174 -35.60 36.63 -39.89
N THR A 175 -36.58 35.72 -40.03
CA THR A 175 -37.72 35.89 -40.94
C THR A 175 -38.74 36.93 -40.42
N ALA A 176 -38.79 37.18 -39.12
CA ALA A 176 -39.72 38.14 -38.52
C ALA A 176 -39.24 39.60 -38.64
N ASP A 177 -37.93 39.83 -38.69
CA ASP A 177 -37.35 41.18 -38.80
C ASP A 177 -37.37 41.70 -40.26
N GLN A 178 -37.24 40.79 -41.24
CA GLN A 178 -37.19 41.12 -42.66
C GLN A 178 -38.57 41.45 -43.28
N ALA A 179 -39.68 41.12 -42.61
CA ALA A 179 -41.03 41.43 -43.08
C ALA A 179 -41.50 42.85 -42.72
N THR A 180 -40.74 43.59 -41.90
CA THR A 180 -41.14 44.92 -41.40
C THR A 180 -40.55 46.09 -42.20
N ASP A 181 -39.59 45.87 -43.10
CA ASP A 181 -38.85 46.95 -43.80
C ASP A 181 -39.26 47.15 -45.28
N GLU A 182 -40.16 46.32 -45.84
CA GLU A 182 -40.57 46.40 -47.26
C GLU A 182 -41.92 47.13 -47.48
N SER A 183 -42.29 48.06 -46.60
CA SER A 183 -43.52 48.87 -46.78
C SER A 183 -43.32 50.34 -46.41
N THR A 184 -42.45 51.08 -47.12
CA THR A 184 -42.61 52.55 -47.20
C THR A 184 -42.05 53.14 -48.52
N VAL A 185 -42.96 53.26 -49.51
CA VAL A 185 -43.20 54.46 -50.35
C VAL A 185 -42.20 54.81 -51.50
N THR A 186 -42.62 54.45 -52.71
CA THR A 186 -42.52 55.25 -53.98
C THR A 186 -43.50 56.45 -53.92
N PRO A 187 -43.36 57.54 -54.71
CA PRO A 187 -43.33 57.51 -56.18
C PRO A 187 -42.09 58.17 -56.83
#